data_AF-A0A7V8Z743-F1
#
_entry.id   AF-A0A7V8Z743-F1
#
_cell.length_a   1.000
_cell.length_b   1.000
_cell.length_c   1.000
_cell.angle_alpha   90.00
_cell.angle_beta   90.00
_cell.angle_gamma   90.00
#
_symmetry.space_group_name_H-M   'P 1'
#
loop_
_entity.id
_entity.type
_entity.pdbx_description
1 polymer ?
#
loop_
_entity_poly.entity_id
_entity_poly.type
_entity_poly.pdbx_seq_one_letter_code
_entity_poly.pdbx_strand_id
1 'polypeptide(L)' 'MTAVAVWDHQPDADELLQARLARGWTPTASMLKAGDRILGHASCLPMLKTLS' A
#
# COMPACT_ATOMS: atom_id res chain seq x y z
N MET A 1 8.49 -12.65 17.10
CA MET A 1 8.57 -13.19 15.72
C MET A 1 8.66 -12.02 14.75
N THR A 2 9.77 -11.89 14.03
CA THR A 2 9.91 -10.95 12.91
C THR A 2 9.43 -11.66 11.65
N ALA A 3 8.26 -11.28 11.14
CA ALA A 3 7.71 -11.91 9.94
C ALA A 3 8.41 -11.36 8.69
N VAL A 4 9.31 -12.16 8.11
CA VAL A 4 9.97 -11.85 6.83
C VAL A 4 9.09 -12.40 5.70
N ALA A 5 8.82 -11.59 4.68
CA ALA A 5 8.16 -12.07 3.47
C ALA A 5 9.18 -12.82 2.61
N VAL A 6 8.87 -14.06 2.25
CA VAL A 6 9.71 -14.90 1.37
C VAL A 6 9.03 -14.97 0.00
N TRP A 7 9.82 -14.77 -1.05
CA TRP A 7 9.40 -14.79 -2.45
C TRP A 7 10.30 -15.74 -3.24
N ASP A 8 9.74 -16.44 -4.22
CA ASP A 8 10.47 -17.34 -5.13
C ASP A 8 11.14 -16.58 -6.29
N HIS A 9 10.82 -15.30 -6.45
CA HIS A 9 11.39 -14.37 -7.41
C HIS A 9 11.59 -12.99 -6.76
N GLN A 10 12.17 -12.04 -7.51
CA GLN A 10 12.23 -10.65 -7.07
C GLN A 10 10.87 -9.99 -7.30
N PRO A 11 10.10 -9.66 -6.24
CA PRO A 11 8.78 -9.12 -6.41
C PRO A 11 8.83 -7.68 -6.94
N ASP A 12 7.82 -7.32 -7.72
CA ASP A 12 7.62 -5.94 -8.14
C ASP A 12 6.88 -5.09 -7.09
N ALA A 13 6.70 -3.80 -7.38
CA ALA A 13 6.05 -2.87 -6.47
C ALA A 13 4.56 -3.18 -6.24
N ASP A 14 3.87 -3.74 -7.24
CA ASP A 14 2.46 -4.12 -7.14
C ASP A 14 2.30 -5.37 -6.27
N GLU A 15 3.13 -6.38 -6.48
CA GLU A 15 3.14 -7.61 -5.69
C GLU A 15 3.41 -7.32 -4.21
N LEU A 16 4.40 -6.46 -3.92
CA LEU A 16 4.68 -6.03 -2.55
C LEU A 16 3.49 -5.32 -1.91
N LEU A 17 2.77 -4.50 -2.67
CA LEU A 17 1.59 -3.79 -2.19
C LEU A 17 0.41 -4.74 -1.96
N GLN A 18 0.13 -5.64 -2.90
CA GLN A 18 -0.93 -6.64 -2.77
C GLN A 18 -0.67 -7.58 -1.58
N ALA A 19 0.57 -8.03 -1.39
CA ALA A 19 0.94 -8.86 -0.24
C ALA A 19 0.72 -8.13 1.10
N ARG A 20 0.92 -6.81 1.16
CA ARG A 20 0.60 -6.01 2.35
C ARG A 20 -0.90 -5.93 2.58
N LEU A 21 -1.66 -5.60 1.54
CA LEU A 21 -3.13 -5.52 1.60
C LEU A 21 -3.75 -6.85 2.05
N ALA A 22 -3.30 -7.98 1.48
CA ALA A 22 -3.75 -9.32 1.85
C ALA A 22 -3.45 -9.68 3.31
N ARG A 23 -2.41 -9.07 3.91
CA ARG A 23 -2.08 -9.21 5.34
C ARG A 23 -2.86 -8.24 6.23
N GLY A 24 -3.84 -7.51 5.69
CA GLY A 24 -4.68 -6.55 6.42
C GLY A 24 -4.02 -5.20 6.64
N TRP A 25 -2.87 -4.93 6.01
CA TRP A 25 -2.29 -3.59 6.06
C TRP A 25 -3.19 -2.62 5.30
N THR A 26 -3.54 -1.51 5.93
CA THR A 26 -4.33 -0.43 5.33
C THR A 26 -3.44 0.79 5.16
N PRO A 27 -3.40 1.44 3.98
CA PRO A 27 -2.61 2.64 3.78
C PRO A 27 -3.17 3.79 4.61
N THR A 28 -2.28 4.51 5.28
CA THR A 28 -2.65 5.69 6.07
C THR A 28 -2.62 6.93 5.20
N ALA A 29 -3.74 7.66 5.17
CA ALA A 29 -3.79 8.95 4.50
C ALA A 29 -2.91 9.96 5.24
N SER A 30 -2.10 10.68 4.49
CA SER A 30 -1.32 11.80 4.99
C SER A 30 -2.11 13.08 4.76
N MET A 31 -2.22 13.91 5.81
CA MET A 31 -2.82 15.23 5.68
C MET A 31 -1.94 16.12 4.81
N LEU A 32 -2.43 16.51 3.64
CA LEU A 32 -1.78 17.49 2.77
C LEU A 32 -2.61 18.76 2.70
N LYS A 33 -2.00 19.86 2.22
CA LYS A 33 -2.67 21.15 2.00
C LYS A 33 -3.94 21.04 1.13
N ALA A 34 -3.98 20.05 0.23
CA ALA A 34 -5.10 19.80 -0.68
C ALA A 34 -6.07 18.73 -0.16
N GLY A 35 -6.04 18.40 1.13
CA GLY A 35 -6.80 17.33 1.76
C GLY A 35 -5.99 16.04 1.95
N ASP A 36 -6.62 15.07 2.60
CA ASP A 36 -6.00 13.80 2.96
C ASP A 36 -5.73 12.94 1.71
N ARG A 37 -4.52 12.40 1.59
CA ARG A 37 -4.13 11.56 0.44
C ARG A 37 -3.24 10.38 0.84
N ILE A 38 -3.45 9.25 0.18
CA ILE A 38 -2.51 8.12 0.19
C ILE A 38 -1.27 8.50 -0.65
N LEU A 39 -0.08 8.18 -0.16
CA LEU A 39 1.21 8.48 -0.81
C LEU A 39 1.93 7.22 -1.31
N GLY A 40 2.99 7.42 -2.10
CA GLY A 40 3.84 6.35 -2.63
C GLY A 40 3.12 5.49 -3.68
N HIS A 41 3.59 4.27 -3.89
CA HIS A 41 3.01 3.33 -4.87
C HIS A 41 1.53 3.03 -4.59
N ALA A 42 1.13 3.04 -3.31
CA ALA A 42 -0.26 2.85 -2.92
C ALA A 42 -1.23 3.93 -3.47
N SER A 43 -0.72 5.11 -3.84
CA SER A 43 -1.52 6.19 -4.45
C SER A 43 -1.95 5.89 -5.90
N CYS A 44 -1.28 4.94 -6.56
CA CYS A 44 -1.59 4.52 -7.92
C CYS A 44 -2.81 3.59 -8.00
N LEU A 45 -3.21 2.98 -6.88
CA LEU A 45 -4.37 2.09 -6.85
C LEU A 45 -5.68 2.90 -6.93
N PRO A 46 -6.52 2.69 -7.95
CA PRO A 46 -7.76 3.43 -8.12
C PRO A 46 -8.77 3.17 -7.00
N MET A 47 -8.78 1.98 -6.39
CA MET A 47 -9.71 1.63 -5.30
C MET A 47 -9.38 2.32 -3.96
N LEU A 48 -8.16 2.85 -3.78
CA LEU A 48 -7.75 3.55 -2.55
C LEU A 48 -8.02 5.06 -2.59
N LYS A 49 -8.44 5.60 -3.73
CA LYS A 49 -8.73 7.03 -3.91
C LYS A 49 -10.09 7.48 -3.35
N THR A 50 -10.93 6.54 -2.92
CA THR A 50 -12.32 6.81 -2.49
C THR A 50 -12.51 6.90 -0.98
N LEU A 51 -11.43 6.80 -0.18
CA LEU A 51 -11.46 7.06 1.26
C LEU A 51 -11.34 8.58 1.49
N SER A 52 -12.41 9.32 1.23
CA SER A 52 -12.58 10.74 1.60
C SER A 52 -14.04 11.02 1.94
#